data_AF-A0A423WVL6-F1
#
_entry.id   AF-A0A423WVL6-F1
#
_cell.length_a   1.000
_cell.length_b   1.000
_cell.length_c   1.000
_cell.angle_alpha   90.00
_cell.angle_beta   90.00
_cell.angle_gamma   90.00
#
_symmetry.space_group_name_H-M   'P 1'
#
loop_
_entity.id
_entity.type
_entity.pdbx_description
1 polymer ?
#
loop_
_entity_poly.entity_id
_entity_poly.type
_entity_poly.pdbx_seq_one_letter_code
_entity_poly.pdbx_strand_id
1 'polypeptide(L)' 'MSSKSSVSYGQRSELHSHPVVKRLLNIAESKQSNLVISADLADTQSLLKCADELGPYIAVFKTHIGLI' A
#
# COMPACT_ATOMS: atom_id res chain seq x y z
N MET A 1 9.30 22.14 0.53
CA MET A 1 7.90 21.65 0.54
C MET A 1 7.48 21.42 1.99
N SER A 2 6.39 22.01 2.45
CA SER A 2 5.90 21.78 3.82
C SER A 2 5.34 20.36 3.94
N SER A 3 5.75 19.61 4.96
CA SER A 3 5.25 18.25 5.22
C SER A 3 3.75 18.28 5.50
N LYS A 4 3.01 17.31 4.94
CA LYS A 4 1.58 17.08 5.24
C LYS A 4 1.39 15.90 6.20
N SER A 5 2.42 15.51 6.94
CA SER A 5 2.37 14.38 7.87
C SER A 5 1.43 14.58 9.06
N SER A 6 1.06 15.82 9.38
CA SER A 6 0.08 16.15 10.43
C SER A 6 -1.38 16.05 9.96
N VAL A 7 -1.62 15.87 8.66
CA VAL A 7 -2.95 15.74 8.06
C VAL A 7 -3.23 14.25 7.85
N SER A 8 -4.44 13.79 8.20
CA SER A 8 -4.80 12.37 8.05
C SER A 8 -4.76 11.90 6.60
N TYR A 9 -4.70 10.58 6.37
CA TYR A 9 -4.70 10.04 5.02
C TYR A 9 -6.03 10.35 4.30
N GLY A 10 -7.17 10.23 5.00
CA GLY A 10 -8.48 10.60 4.46
C GLY A 10 -8.56 12.05 3.99
N GLN A 11 -8.14 13.02 4.82
CA GLN A 11 -8.12 14.44 4.43
C GLN A 11 -7.17 14.69 3.25
N ARG A 12 -5.99 14.04 3.23
CA ARG A 12 -5.05 14.14 2.11
C ARG A 12 -5.66 13.57 0.82
N SER A 13 -6.48 12.53 0.91
CA SER A 13 -7.15 11.90 -0.24
C SER A 13 -8.14 12.85 -0.91
N GLU A 14 -8.94 13.58 -0.12
CA GLU A 14 -9.89 14.55 -0.63
C GLU A 14 -9.21 15.69 -1.39
N LEU A 15 -8.06 16.15 -0.88
CA LEU A 15 -7.30 17.27 -1.44
C LEU A 15 -6.41 16.91 -2.63
N HIS A 16 -6.07 15.63 -2.82
CA HIS A 16 -5.16 15.22 -3.89
C HIS A 16 -5.88 15.22 -5.25
N SER A 17 -5.21 15.54 -6.36
CA SER A 17 -5.84 15.44 -7.70
C SER A 17 -5.72 14.03 -8.30
N HIS A 18 -4.58 13.38 -8.08
CA HIS A 18 -4.26 12.10 -8.70
C HIS A 18 -5.10 10.92 -8.15
N PRO A 19 -5.85 10.17 -8.97
CA PRO A 19 -6.80 9.15 -8.52
C PRO A 19 -6.12 7.95 -7.81
N VAL A 20 -4.92 7.54 -8.25
CA VAL A 20 -4.19 6.45 -7.58
C VAL A 20 -3.73 6.84 -6.18
N VAL A 21 -3.38 8.12 -5.98
CA VAL A 21 -2.97 8.61 -4.66
C VAL A 21 -4.17 8.64 -3.73
N LYS A 22 -5.34 9.10 -4.20
CA LYS A 22 -6.60 9.02 -3.45
C LYS A 22 -6.89 7.59 -2.99
N ARG A 23 -6.80 6.63 -3.92
CA ARG A 23 -7.03 5.21 -3.63
C ARG A 23 -6.06 4.69 -2.58
N LEU A 24 -4.77 4.97 -2.72
CA LEU A 24 -3.75 4.55 -1.75
C LEU A 24 -4.03 5.12 -0.35
N LEU A 25 -4.30 6.43 -0.27
CA LEU A 25 -4.60 7.10 0.99
C LEU A 25 -5.89 6.56 1.63
N ASN A 26 -6.92 6.27 0.83
CA ASN A 26 -8.16 5.66 1.32
C ASN A 26 -7.93 4.21 1.81
N ILE A 27 -7.07 3.42 1.16
CA ILE A 27 -6.69 2.09 1.64
C ILE A 27 -5.96 2.20 2.98
N ALA A 28 -5.03 3.15 3.09
CA ALA A 28 -4.26 3.34 4.32
C ALA A 28 -5.15 3.78 5.49
N GLU A 29 -6.10 4.68 5.23
CA GLU A 29 -7.10 5.12 6.20
C GLU A 29 -8.05 3.97 6.58
N SER A 30 -8.62 3.23 5.62
CA SER A 30 -9.61 2.19 5.94
C SER A 30 -9.03 1.00 6.69
N LYS A 31 -7.78 0.62 6.37
CA LYS A 31 -7.07 -0.48 7.04
C LYS A 31 -6.28 -0.05 8.27
N GLN A 32 -6.23 1.26 8.56
CA GLN A 32 -5.36 1.83 9.60
C GLN A 32 -3.90 1.33 9.47
N SER A 33 -3.42 1.27 8.23
CA SER A 33 -2.09 0.75 7.92
C SER A 33 -1.44 1.58 6.82
N ASN A 34 -0.20 2.01 7.07
CA ASN A 34 0.67 2.60 6.07
C ASN A 34 1.82 1.67 5.68
N LEU A 35 1.75 0.40 6.10
CA LEU A 35 2.79 -0.58 5.86
C LEU A 35 2.86 -0.92 4.36
N VAL A 36 4.06 -0.84 3.83
CA VAL A 36 4.42 -1.32 2.50
C VAL A 36 5.38 -2.48 2.68
N ILE A 37 5.06 -3.63 2.12
CA ILE A 37 5.95 -4.78 2.16
C ILE A 37 6.71 -4.95 0.85
N SER A 38 7.95 -5.42 0.96
CA SER A 38 8.76 -5.91 -0.15
C SER A 38 8.59 -7.42 -0.22
N ALA A 39 7.78 -7.90 -1.16
CA ALA A 39 7.51 -9.32 -1.34
C ALA A 39 8.47 -9.92 -2.37
N ASP A 40 9.73 -10.09 -1.95
CA ASP A 40 10.81 -10.58 -2.81
C ASP A 40 10.90 -12.11 -2.69
N LEU A 41 9.90 -12.77 -3.25
CA LEU A 41 9.75 -14.23 -3.25
C LEU A 41 10.06 -14.77 -4.65
N ALA A 42 10.69 -15.95 -4.70
CA ALA A 42 11.22 -16.54 -5.93
C ALA A 42 10.27 -17.55 -6.59
N ASP A 43 9.03 -17.66 -6.11
CA ASP A 43 8.01 -18.51 -6.71
C ASP A 43 6.62 -17.89 -6.56
N THR A 44 5.78 -18.12 -7.57
CA THR A 44 4.42 -17.55 -7.66
C THR A 44 3.52 -18.04 -6.52
N GLN A 45 3.68 -19.28 -6.05
CA GLN A 45 2.79 -19.86 -5.04
C GLN A 45 2.99 -19.16 -3.69
N SER A 46 4.24 -19.01 -3.26
CA SER A 46 4.60 -18.28 -2.05
C SER A 46 4.20 -16.81 -2.13
N LEU A 47 4.37 -16.18 -3.30
CA LEU A 47 3.97 -14.79 -3.51
C LEU A 47 2.47 -14.59 -3.31
N LEU A 48 1.64 -15.42 -3.95
CA LEU A 48 0.18 -15.33 -3.84
C LEU A 48 -0.28 -15.63 -2.41
N LYS A 49 0.30 -16.65 -1.76
CA LYS A 49 -0.01 -16.97 -0.36
C LYS A 49 0.31 -15.78 0.57
N CYS A 50 1.47 -15.15 0.38
CA CYS A 50 1.87 -13.96 1.13
C CYS A 50 0.90 -12.79 0.92
N ALA A 51 0.45 -12.57 -0.32
CA ALA A 51 -0.52 -11.52 -0.63
C ALA A 51 -1.89 -11.74 0.05
N ASP A 52 -2.37 -12.99 0.09
CA ASP A 52 -3.64 -13.34 0.74
C ASP A 52 -3.55 -13.17 2.27
N GLU A 53 -2.46 -13.65 2.89
CA GLU A 53 -2.27 -13.58 4.35
C GLU A 53 -2.04 -12.15 4.85
N LEU A 54 -1.21 -11.37 4.15
CA LEU A 54 -0.82 -10.03 4.60
C LEU A 54 -1.74 -8.92 4.06
N GLY A 55 -2.58 -9.23 3.07
CA GLY A 55 -3.49 -8.29 2.42
C GLY A 55 -4.28 -7.39 3.38
N PRO A 56 -4.90 -7.91 4.45
CA PRO A 56 -5.62 -7.08 5.44
C PRO A 56 -4.76 -6.06 6.19
N TYR A 57 -3.44 -6.28 6.28
CA TYR A 57 -2.54 -5.52 7.16
C TYR A 57 -1.64 -4.52 6.41
N ILE A 58 -1.65 -4.51 5.07
CA ILE A 58 -0.77 -3.69 4.24
C ILE A 58 -1.54 -2.69 3.36
N ALA A 59 -0.89 -1.57 3.06
CA ALA A 59 -1.36 -0.60 2.06
C ALA A 59 -0.83 -0.93 0.65
N VAL A 60 0.40 -1.43 0.55
CA VAL A 60 1.05 -1.73 -0.74
C VAL A 60 1.84 -3.03 -0.64
N PHE A 61 1.73 -3.83 -1.70
CA PHE A 61 2.50 -5.05 -1.93
C PHE A 61 3.48 -4.80 -3.07
N LYS A 62 4.75 -4.52 -2.78
CA LYS A 62 5.77 -4.29 -3.82
C LYS A 62 6.35 -5.62 -4.27
N THR A 63 6.40 -5.84 -5.58
CA THR A 63 6.95 -7.05 -6.21
C THR A 63 8.26 -6.78 -6.96
N HIS A 64 9.16 -7.76 -7.02
CA HIS A 64 10.22 -7.85 -8.03
C HIS A 64 9.93 -9.00 -8.98
N ILE A 65 9.14 -8.76 -10.03
CA ILE A 65 8.70 -9.83 -10.94
C ILE A 65 9.83 -10.53 -11.69
N GLY A 66 11.00 -9.91 -11.84
CA GLY A 66 12.16 -10.54 -12.47
C GLY A 66 12.87 -11.58 -11.58
N LEU A 67 12.47 -11.72 -10.32
CA LEU A 67 12.98 -12.74 -9.39
C LEU A 67 12.13 -14.03 -9.41
N ILE A 68 10.89 -13.95 -9.92
CA ILE A 68 9.89 -15.03 -9.94
C ILE A 68 10.15 -15.96 -11.12
#